data_AF-A0A6G0Z2N8-F1
#
_entry.id   AF-A0A6G0Z2N8-F1
#
_cell.length_a   1.000
_cell.length_b   1.000
_cell.length_c   1.000
_cell.angle_alpha   90.00
_cell.angle_beta   90.00
_cell.angle_gamma   90.00
#
_symmetry.space_group_name_H-M   'P 1'
#
loop_
_entity.id
_entity.type
_entity.pdbx_description
1 polymer ?
#
loop_
_entity_poly.entity_id
_entity_poly.type
_entity_poly.pdbx_seq_one_letter_code
_entity_poly.pdbx_strand_id
1 'polypeptide(L)'
;IFIFIFCFVIVSDFTQELSQMYEQHAAELQLLVTNFRKKNTDLRKDRPSFPSQLFYTWETFLQEVETDSKSISDVASVLGRQISRPLLDRSFHRKVQSRKVFSQRDSLELILQKSEDKLSKCREDYKRSFLAQLSSPNSSASLSSYLDAHNAYVTQLHATNGMVDQYNQYVLPQLLQELEDIYSDLCMSLSDAVLQGSDVICNKSNDRSKRYNALGTQCRQLTPGLDLIAFARSLTPLPTTPHPSQRTRNFCPPQAPADTEGLILEPGVTEAIAQLALKNELIVDRLASLDVRAGYDTIRAELMDLESQMKQIQDSVETFKRLQQRFI
;
A
#
# COMPACT_ATOMS: atom_id res chain seq x y z
N ILE A 1 29.57 25.60 -2.52
CA ILE A 1 29.72 24.28 -1.84
C ILE A 1 28.93 24.18 -0.53
N PHE A 2 29.08 25.09 0.44
CA PHE A 2 28.29 25.02 1.69
C PHE A 2 26.76 25.05 1.48
N ILE A 3 26.28 25.83 0.51
CA ILE A 3 24.86 25.85 0.09
C ILE A 3 24.41 24.48 -0.43
N PHE A 4 25.26 23.78 -1.18
CA PHE A 4 24.94 22.46 -1.73
C PHE A 4 24.94 21.37 -0.66
N ILE A 5 25.86 21.43 0.31
CA ILE A 5 25.85 20.54 1.47
C ILE A 5 24.57 20.78 2.31
N PHE A 6 24.14 22.04 2.45
CA PHE A 6 22.88 22.34 3.14
C PHE A 6 21.66 21.82 2.38
N CYS A 7 21.67 21.88 1.04
CA CYS A 7 20.63 21.29 0.20
C CYS A 7 20.50 19.77 0.44
N PHE A 8 21.60 19.04 0.62
CA PHE A 8 21.58 17.61 0.95
C PHE A 8 20.86 17.30 2.26
N VAL A 9 21.13 18.10 3.31
CA VAL A 9 20.45 17.93 4.60
C VAL A 9 18.96 18.16 4.44
N ILE A 10 18.56 19.23 3.76
CA ILE A 10 17.14 19.52 3.49
C ILE A 10 16.47 18.38 2.71
N VAL A 11 17.10 17.91 1.63
CA VAL A 11 16.54 16.83 0.80
C VAL A 11 16.44 15.55 1.61
N SER A 12 17.45 15.23 2.42
CA SER A 12 17.40 14.07 3.31
C SER A 12 16.27 14.20 4.32
N ASP A 13 16.15 15.33 5.02
CA ASP A 13 15.11 15.57 6.02
C ASP A 13 13.73 15.44 5.39
N PHE A 14 13.51 16.06 4.23
CA PHE A 14 12.28 15.93 3.46
C PHE A 14 11.96 14.45 3.12
N THR A 15 12.95 13.70 2.59
CA THR A 15 12.73 12.29 2.24
C THR A 15 12.49 11.40 3.47
N GLN A 16 13.07 11.76 4.62
CA GLN A 16 12.86 11.07 5.89
C GLN A 16 11.44 11.32 6.44
N GLU A 17 10.97 12.56 6.41
CA GLU A 17 9.60 12.91 6.80
C GLU A 17 8.58 12.25 5.86
N LEU A 18 8.84 12.28 4.55
CA LEU A 18 8.02 11.60 3.56
C LEU A 18 7.96 10.09 3.81
N SER A 19 9.10 9.46 4.13
CA SER A 19 9.16 8.05 4.53
C SER A 19 8.26 7.76 5.72
N GLN A 20 8.28 8.59 6.77
CA GLN A 20 7.47 8.38 7.97
C GLN A 20 5.97 8.49 7.67
N MET A 21 5.57 9.46 6.84
CA MET A 21 4.17 9.59 6.40
C MET A 21 3.70 8.35 5.63
N TYR A 22 4.54 7.80 4.74
CA TYR A 22 4.22 6.58 4.01
C TYR A 22 4.14 5.36 4.94
N GLU A 23 5.04 5.24 5.91
CA GLU A 23 5.02 4.14 6.89
C GLU A 23 3.74 4.16 7.74
N GLN A 24 3.34 5.34 8.21
CA GLN A 24 2.07 5.51 8.93
C GLN A 24 0.88 5.14 8.05
N HIS A 25 0.82 5.65 6.81
CA HIS A 25 -0.28 5.35 5.90
C HIS A 25 -0.37 3.84 5.59
N ALA A 26 0.76 3.16 5.38
CA ALA A 26 0.82 1.72 5.19
C ALA A 26 0.26 0.96 6.41
N ALA A 27 0.64 1.37 7.63
CA ALA A 27 0.17 0.75 8.87
C ALA A 27 -1.35 0.90 9.06
N GLU A 28 -1.89 2.08 8.76
CA GLU A 28 -3.34 2.34 8.83
C GLU A 28 -4.14 1.48 7.85
N LEU A 29 -3.65 1.33 6.61
CA LEU A 29 -4.26 0.43 5.62
C LEU A 29 -4.20 -1.04 6.07
N GLN A 30 -3.08 -1.48 6.63
CA GLN A 30 -2.93 -2.86 7.12
C GLN A 30 -3.91 -3.15 8.26
N LEU A 31 -4.06 -2.20 9.19
CA LEU A 31 -5.01 -2.31 10.30
C LEU A 31 -6.46 -2.37 9.78
N LEU A 32 -6.81 -1.51 8.80
CA LEU A 32 -8.12 -1.52 8.16
C LEU A 32 -8.45 -2.89 7.57
N VAL A 33 -7.56 -3.44 6.74
CA VAL A 33 -7.76 -4.76 6.11
C VAL A 33 -7.90 -5.86 7.15
N THR A 34 -7.03 -5.85 8.17
CA THR A 34 -7.05 -6.85 9.25
C THR A 34 -8.40 -6.85 9.99
N ASN A 35 -8.92 -5.66 10.30
CA ASN A 35 -10.21 -5.52 10.97
C ASN A 35 -11.38 -6.06 10.13
N PHE A 36 -11.41 -5.75 8.82
CA PHE A 36 -12.49 -6.21 7.95
C PHE A 36 -12.38 -7.70 7.58
N ARG A 37 -11.18 -8.27 7.51
CA ARG A 37 -11.02 -9.74 7.38
C ARG A 37 -11.54 -10.50 8.59
N LYS A 38 -11.32 -9.97 9.80
CA LYS A 38 -11.90 -10.54 11.02
C LYS A 38 -13.43 -10.54 10.95
N LYS A 39 -14.04 -9.40 10.59
CA LYS A 39 -15.49 -9.27 10.40
C LYS A 39 -16.02 -10.23 9.32
N ASN A 40 -15.32 -10.37 8.19
CA ASN A 40 -15.67 -11.33 7.13
C ASN A 40 -15.65 -12.78 7.61
N THR A 41 -14.71 -13.13 8.49
CA THR A 41 -14.62 -14.47 9.07
C THR A 41 -15.79 -14.72 10.02
N ASP A 42 -16.14 -13.73 10.84
CA ASP A 42 -17.28 -13.82 11.76
C ASP A 42 -18.60 -13.94 11.00
N LEU A 43 -18.80 -13.16 9.92
CA LEU A 43 -19.99 -13.25 9.06
C LEU A 43 -20.20 -14.63 8.42
N ARG A 44 -19.11 -15.41 8.23
CA ARG A 44 -19.17 -16.75 7.64
C ARG A 44 -19.49 -17.84 8.64
N LYS A 45 -19.36 -17.61 9.95
CA LYS A 45 -19.62 -18.63 10.98
C LYS A 45 -21.09 -19.04 11.06
N ASP A 46 -21.99 -18.11 10.79
CA ASP A 46 -23.44 -18.28 11.00
C ASP A 46 -24.20 -18.73 9.74
N ARG A 47 -23.52 -19.02 8.62
CA ARG A 47 -24.19 -19.32 7.33
C ARG A 47 -23.59 -20.54 6.63
N PRO A 48 -24.41 -21.31 5.88
CA PRO A 48 -23.91 -22.34 4.97
C PRO A 48 -22.86 -21.73 4.03
N SER A 49 -21.67 -22.34 3.94
CA SER A 49 -20.63 -21.88 3.02
C SER A 49 -21.04 -22.22 1.59
N PHE A 50 -21.21 -21.20 0.75
CA PHE A 50 -21.41 -21.36 -0.69
C PHE A 50 -20.52 -20.37 -1.45
N PRO A 51 -20.10 -20.70 -2.68
CA PRO A 51 -19.26 -19.82 -3.47
C PRO A 51 -20.08 -18.61 -3.96
N SER A 52 -19.79 -17.42 -3.42
CA SER A 52 -20.35 -16.15 -3.89
C SER A 52 -19.28 -15.33 -4.62
N GLN A 53 -19.56 -14.95 -5.86
CA GLN A 53 -18.71 -14.07 -6.66
C GLN A 53 -18.63 -12.67 -6.05
N LEU A 54 -19.73 -12.17 -5.47
CA LEU A 54 -19.73 -10.89 -4.76
C LEU A 54 -18.76 -10.93 -3.57
N PHE A 55 -18.82 -12.01 -2.79
CA PHE A 55 -17.92 -12.20 -1.65
C PHE A 55 -16.46 -12.34 -2.10
N TYR A 56 -16.20 -13.11 -3.15
CA TYR A 56 -14.86 -13.25 -3.73
C TYR A 56 -14.30 -11.90 -4.23
N THR A 57 -15.12 -11.08 -4.89
CA THR A 57 -14.72 -9.74 -5.37
C THR A 57 -14.41 -8.81 -4.20
N TRP A 58 -15.21 -8.86 -3.14
CA TRP A 58 -14.93 -8.13 -1.90
C TRP A 58 -13.60 -8.56 -1.24
N GLU A 59 -13.33 -9.86 -1.13
CA GLU A 59 -12.05 -10.37 -0.62
C GLU A 59 -10.88 -9.97 -1.53
N THR A 60 -11.09 -9.95 -2.84
CA THR A 60 -10.09 -9.46 -3.81
C THR A 60 -9.79 -7.98 -3.56
N PHE A 61 -10.81 -7.12 -3.37
CA PHE A 61 -10.60 -5.72 -3.02
C PHE A 61 -9.81 -5.56 -1.72
N LEU A 62 -10.12 -6.32 -0.67
CA LEU A 62 -9.34 -6.31 0.57
C LEU A 62 -7.87 -6.73 0.34
N GLN A 63 -7.64 -7.72 -0.52
CA GLN A 63 -6.30 -8.16 -0.92
C GLN A 63 -5.54 -7.07 -1.70
N GLU A 64 -6.21 -6.31 -2.56
CA GLU A 64 -5.60 -5.21 -3.30
C GLU A 64 -5.18 -4.06 -2.39
N VAL A 65 -6.00 -3.73 -1.38
CA VAL A 65 -5.66 -2.73 -0.35
C VAL A 65 -4.51 -3.22 0.56
N GLU A 66 -4.47 -4.50 0.90
CA GLU A 66 -3.34 -5.09 1.64
C GLU A 66 -2.03 -4.99 0.84
N THR A 67 -2.13 -5.22 -0.47
CA THR A 67 -0.99 -5.12 -1.39
C THR A 67 -0.52 -3.67 -1.52
N ASP A 68 -1.44 -2.69 -1.50
CA ASP A 68 -1.09 -1.28 -1.42
C ASP A 68 -0.34 -0.94 -0.13
N SER A 69 -0.79 -1.43 1.02
CA SER A 69 -0.09 -1.24 2.30
C SER A 69 1.37 -1.70 2.22
N LYS A 70 1.60 -2.93 1.75
CA LYS A 70 2.96 -3.49 1.56
C LYS A 70 3.77 -2.64 0.58
N SER A 71 3.18 -2.27 -0.54
CA SER A 71 3.84 -1.43 -1.55
C SER A 71 4.21 -0.04 -1.04
N ILE A 72 3.37 0.58 -0.22
CA ILE A 72 3.65 1.90 0.39
C ILE A 72 4.77 1.75 1.44
N SER A 73 4.76 0.67 2.22
CA SER A 73 5.83 0.36 3.17
C SER A 73 7.18 0.15 2.47
N ASP A 74 7.21 -0.51 1.32
CA ASP A 74 8.42 -0.63 0.49
C ASP A 74 8.95 0.75 0.06
N VAL A 75 8.06 1.65 -0.40
CA VAL A 75 8.43 3.02 -0.79
C VAL A 75 9.00 3.78 0.41
N ALA A 76 8.35 3.70 1.57
CA ALA A 76 8.86 4.28 2.81
C ALA A 76 10.28 3.78 3.11
N SER A 77 10.49 2.46 3.06
CA SER A 77 11.81 1.85 3.29
C SER A 77 12.88 2.37 2.33
N VAL A 78 12.57 2.52 1.04
CA VAL A 78 13.50 3.09 0.05
C VAL A 78 13.82 4.54 0.38
N LEU A 79 12.80 5.38 0.61
CA LEU A 79 12.98 6.80 0.95
C LEU A 79 13.82 6.99 2.22
N GLY A 80 13.51 6.26 3.30
CA GLY A 80 14.20 6.40 4.57
C GLY A 80 15.58 5.75 4.59
N ARG A 81 15.71 4.50 4.09
CA ARG A 81 16.95 3.72 4.25
C ARG A 81 17.92 3.85 3.09
N GLN A 82 17.42 4.01 1.86
CA GLN A 82 18.25 4.00 0.66
C GLN A 82 18.52 5.40 0.12
N ILE A 83 17.68 6.39 0.46
CA ILE A 83 17.83 7.78 -0.01
C ILE A 83 18.30 8.70 1.12
N SER A 84 17.48 8.89 2.17
CA SER A 84 17.76 9.81 3.28
C SER A 84 19.12 9.53 3.95
N ARG A 85 19.30 8.33 4.51
CA ARG A 85 20.55 8.01 5.24
C ARG A 85 21.81 8.15 4.38
N PRO A 86 21.88 7.60 3.14
CA PRO A 86 23.07 7.76 2.31
C PRO A 86 23.35 9.20 1.90
N LEU A 87 22.33 10.03 1.72
CA LEU A 87 22.52 11.46 1.45
C LEU A 87 23.18 12.16 2.65
N LEU A 88 22.73 11.88 3.87
CA LEU A 88 23.37 12.44 5.08
C LEU A 88 24.83 12.01 5.20
N ASP A 89 25.10 10.71 5.08
CA ASP A 89 26.46 10.17 5.22
C ASP A 89 27.41 10.78 4.17
N ARG A 90 26.99 10.81 2.89
CA ARG A 90 27.79 11.43 1.82
C ARG A 90 28.01 12.91 2.05
N SER A 91 26.96 13.65 2.42
CA SER A 91 27.07 15.09 2.67
C SER A 91 28.01 15.43 3.81
N PHE A 92 28.04 14.59 4.86
CA PHE A 92 28.95 14.73 5.99
C PHE A 92 30.41 14.55 5.55
N HIS A 93 30.71 13.47 4.82
CA HIS A 93 32.06 13.21 4.32
C HIS A 93 32.56 14.35 3.41
N ARG A 94 31.72 14.84 2.49
CA ARG A 94 32.06 15.94 1.59
C ARG A 94 32.22 17.28 2.33
N LYS A 95 31.45 17.52 3.39
CA LYS A 95 31.64 18.68 4.28
C LYS A 95 33.00 18.66 4.96
N VAL A 96 33.42 17.51 5.47
CA VAL A 96 34.75 17.36 6.09
C VAL A 96 35.86 17.56 5.06
N GLN A 97 35.72 16.96 3.87
CA GLN A 97 36.70 17.10 2.79
C GLN A 97 36.83 18.57 2.35
N SER A 98 35.72 19.26 2.09
CA SER A 98 35.73 20.66 1.70
C SER A 98 36.40 21.56 2.75
N ARG A 99 36.16 21.31 4.04
CA ARG A 99 36.84 22.04 5.13
C ARG A 99 38.36 21.86 5.10
N LYS A 100 38.85 20.66 4.76
CA LYS A 100 40.29 20.41 4.64
C LYS A 100 40.90 21.21 3.49
N VAL A 101 40.23 21.27 2.33
CA VAL A 101 40.69 22.05 1.18
C VAL A 101 40.81 23.54 1.53
N PHE A 102 39.78 24.11 2.17
CA PHE A 102 39.83 25.50 2.62
C PHE A 102 40.92 25.73 3.68
N SER A 103 41.04 24.87 4.68
CA SER A 103 42.08 24.98 5.70
C SER A 103 43.50 24.89 5.12
N GLN A 104 43.71 24.03 4.12
CA GLN A 104 44.99 23.90 3.44
C GLN A 104 45.30 25.15 2.62
N ARG A 105 44.31 25.69 1.91
CA ARG A 105 44.43 26.96 1.19
C ARG A 105 44.85 28.10 2.13
N ASP A 106 44.13 28.29 3.23
CA ASP A 106 44.43 29.36 4.20
C ASP A 106 45.85 29.20 4.77
N SER A 107 46.27 27.96 5.04
CA SER A 107 47.62 27.69 5.54
C SER A 107 48.71 28.02 4.51
N LEU A 108 48.47 27.76 3.23
CA LEU A 108 49.41 28.07 2.14
C LEU A 108 49.47 29.58 1.88
N GLU A 109 48.33 30.27 1.88
CA GLU A 109 48.26 31.72 1.75
C GLU A 109 49.02 32.41 2.90
N LEU A 110 48.92 31.90 4.13
CA LEU A 110 49.71 32.40 5.26
C LEU A 110 51.22 32.20 5.07
N ILE A 111 51.65 31.08 4.48
CA ILE A 111 53.07 30.81 4.19
C ILE A 111 53.58 31.79 3.13
N LEU A 112 52.81 32.03 2.07
CA LEU A 112 53.14 33.03 1.04
C LEU A 112 53.24 34.42 1.64
N GLN A 113 52.28 34.83 2.46
CA GLN A 113 52.30 36.12 3.14
C GLN A 113 53.57 36.30 4.00
N LYS A 114 53.95 35.28 4.77
CA LYS A 114 55.20 35.32 5.56
C LYS A 114 56.45 35.45 4.68
N SER A 115 56.45 34.87 3.48
CA SER A 115 57.55 35.02 2.52
C SER A 115 57.59 36.42 1.93
N GLU A 116 56.43 37.01 1.66
CA GLU A 116 56.30 38.39 1.18
C GLU A 116 56.73 39.42 2.23
N ASP A 117 56.37 39.22 3.50
CA ASP A 117 56.81 40.07 4.61
C ASP A 117 58.34 40.04 4.77
N LYS A 118 58.97 38.86 4.62
CA LYS A 118 60.43 38.70 4.62
C LYS A 118 61.07 39.43 3.44
N LEU A 119 60.51 39.30 2.25
CA LEU A 119 60.98 40.01 1.06
C LEU A 119 60.94 41.52 1.25
N SER A 120 59.83 42.03 1.78
CA SER A 120 59.65 43.45 2.12
C SER A 120 60.72 43.94 3.10
N LYS A 121 61.01 43.14 4.13
CA LYS A 121 62.09 43.47 5.09
C LYS A 121 63.47 43.50 4.42
N CYS A 122 63.83 42.48 3.65
CA CYS A 122 65.12 42.45 2.94
C CYS A 122 65.29 43.63 1.98
N ARG A 123 64.20 44.07 1.34
CA ARG A 123 64.20 45.25 0.46
C ARG A 123 64.50 46.54 1.24
N GLU A 124 63.88 46.72 2.41
CA GLU A 124 64.14 47.88 3.26
C GLU A 124 65.57 47.90 3.80
N ASP A 125 66.09 46.74 4.23
CA ASP A 125 67.48 46.61 4.71
C ASP A 125 68.49 46.89 3.57
N TYR A 126 68.22 46.43 2.35
CA TYR A 126 68.99 46.77 1.16
C TYR A 126 68.98 48.28 0.86
N LYS A 127 67.81 48.92 0.90
CA LYS A 127 67.68 50.37 0.70
C LYS A 127 68.43 51.17 1.76
N ARG A 128 68.37 50.75 3.02
CA ARG A 128 69.06 51.40 4.13
C ARG A 128 70.58 51.30 4.01
N SER A 129 71.10 50.10 3.72
CA SER A 129 72.54 49.89 3.54
C SER A 129 73.09 50.63 2.33
N PHE A 130 72.32 50.75 1.24
CA PHE A 130 72.66 51.59 0.09
C PHE A 130 72.86 53.07 0.49
N LEU A 131 71.92 53.66 1.25
CA LEU A 131 72.03 55.05 1.71
C LEU A 131 73.20 55.26 2.69
N ALA A 132 73.50 54.26 3.52
CA ALA A 132 74.66 54.28 4.40
C ALA A 132 75.98 54.28 3.61
N GLN A 133 76.08 53.47 2.56
CA GLN A 133 77.24 53.44 1.67
C GLN A 133 77.40 54.76 0.89
N LEU A 134 76.29 55.37 0.46
CA LEU A 134 76.31 56.67 -0.21
C LEU A 134 76.86 57.78 0.72
N SER A 135 76.50 57.72 2.00
CA SER A 135 76.98 58.66 3.02
C SER A 135 78.46 58.43 3.38
N SER A 136 79.00 57.22 3.18
CA SER A 136 80.38 56.85 3.54
C SER A 136 81.09 56.05 2.43
N PRO A 137 81.43 56.67 1.28
CA PRO A 137 81.84 55.92 0.07
C PRO A 137 83.12 55.11 0.23
N ASN A 138 84.04 55.57 1.08
CA ASN A 138 85.37 54.96 1.27
C ASN A 138 85.41 53.93 2.41
N SER A 139 84.27 53.64 3.06
CA SER A 139 84.21 52.68 4.16
C SER A 139 84.00 51.25 3.64
N SER A 140 84.99 50.38 3.88
CA SER A 140 84.92 48.97 3.50
C SER A 140 83.79 48.22 4.21
N ALA A 141 83.49 48.59 5.46
CA ALA A 141 82.45 47.96 6.26
C ALA A 141 81.03 48.26 5.74
N SER A 142 80.77 49.50 5.28
CA SER A 142 79.48 49.86 4.68
C SER A 142 79.32 49.23 3.29
N LEU A 143 80.40 49.09 2.53
CA LEU A 143 80.37 48.39 1.24
C LEU A 143 80.04 46.91 1.42
N SER A 144 80.69 46.22 2.37
CA SER A 144 80.38 44.82 2.68
C SER A 144 78.92 44.65 3.07
N SER A 145 78.43 45.46 4.00
CA SER A 145 77.03 45.39 4.48
C SER A 145 76.01 45.63 3.36
N TYR A 146 76.32 46.53 2.41
CA TYR A 146 75.49 46.78 1.24
C TYR A 146 75.44 45.57 0.29
N LEU A 147 76.58 44.95 0.00
CA LEU A 147 76.66 43.76 -0.84
C LEU A 147 75.93 42.56 -0.19
N ASP A 148 76.07 42.38 1.13
CA ASP A 148 75.38 41.32 1.86
C ASP A 148 73.86 41.53 1.85
N ALA A 149 73.38 42.76 2.07
CA ALA A 149 71.96 43.08 1.99
C ALA A 149 71.39 42.93 0.58
N HIS A 150 72.16 43.26 -0.46
CA HIS A 150 71.80 43.00 -1.86
C HIS A 150 71.59 41.51 -2.11
N ASN A 151 72.58 40.70 -1.75
CA ASN A 151 72.54 39.26 -1.95
C ASN A 151 71.36 38.62 -1.20
N ALA A 152 71.10 39.06 0.04
CA ALA A 152 69.96 38.61 0.81
C ALA A 152 68.62 38.99 0.16
N TYR A 153 68.47 40.23 -0.33
CA TYR A 153 67.27 40.68 -1.04
C TYR A 153 67.02 39.89 -2.32
N VAL A 154 68.03 39.75 -3.20
CA VAL A 154 67.90 39.03 -4.46
C VAL A 154 67.57 37.55 -4.22
N THR A 155 68.20 36.92 -3.23
CA THR A 155 67.91 35.53 -2.86
C THR A 155 66.45 35.37 -2.40
N GLN A 156 65.99 36.25 -1.50
CA GLN A 156 64.61 36.20 -1.01
C GLN A 156 63.60 36.53 -2.11
N LEU A 157 63.94 37.42 -3.05
CA LEU A 157 63.09 37.74 -4.21
C LEU A 157 62.87 36.51 -5.08
N HIS A 158 63.93 35.80 -5.44
CA HIS A 158 63.81 34.56 -6.23
C HIS A 158 63.06 33.47 -5.48
N ALA A 159 63.30 33.32 -4.16
CA ALA A 159 62.57 32.36 -3.34
C ALA A 159 61.06 32.67 -3.29
N THR A 160 60.68 33.92 -3.01
CA THR A 160 59.27 34.33 -2.96
C THR A 160 58.61 34.20 -4.33
N ASN A 161 59.25 34.64 -5.41
CA ASN A 161 58.70 34.48 -6.77
C ASN A 161 58.49 33.00 -7.12
N GLY A 162 59.48 32.13 -6.82
CA GLY A 162 59.34 30.69 -7.03
C GLY A 162 58.19 30.07 -6.23
N MET A 163 57.97 30.51 -4.98
CA MET A 163 56.81 30.06 -4.18
C MET A 163 55.48 30.52 -4.77
N VAL A 164 55.40 31.77 -5.23
CA VAL A 164 54.21 32.34 -5.87
C VAL A 164 53.89 31.63 -7.18
N ASP A 165 54.89 31.37 -8.01
CA ASP A 165 54.73 30.64 -9.27
C ASP A 165 54.27 29.20 -9.00
N GLN A 166 54.91 28.51 -8.06
CA GLN A 166 54.53 27.14 -7.69
C GLN A 166 53.09 27.07 -7.18
N TYR A 167 52.69 28.02 -6.33
CA TYR A 167 51.35 28.07 -5.80
C TYR A 167 50.30 28.33 -6.89
N ASN A 168 50.50 29.36 -7.71
CA ASN A 168 49.51 29.76 -8.71
C ASN A 168 49.41 28.80 -9.88
N GLN A 169 50.53 28.22 -10.33
CA GLN A 169 50.55 27.35 -11.52
C GLN A 169 50.16 25.90 -11.21
N TYR A 170 50.39 25.42 -9.99
CA TYR A 170 50.21 24.00 -9.67
C TYR A 170 49.32 23.75 -8.45
N VAL A 171 49.60 24.40 -7.32
CA VAL A 171 48.93 24.05 -6.06
C VAL A 171 47.48 24.54 -6.02
N LEU A 172 47.24 25.81 -6.36
CA LEU A 172 45.90 26.39 -6.37
C LEU A 172 44.97 25.68 -7.37
N PRO A 173 45.39 25.40 -8.63
CA PRO A 173 44.59 24.60 -9.55
C PRO A 173 44.22 23.22 -9.00
N GLN A 174 45.13 22.52 -8.32
CA GLN A 174 44.82 21.22 -7.69
C GLN A 174 43.76 21.35 -6.60
N LEU A 175 43.86 22.35 -5.72
CA LEU A 175 42.84 22.59 -4.68
C LEU A 175 41.48 22.94 -5.28
N LEU A 176 41.46 23.69 -6.38
CA LEU A 176 40.22 24.01 -7.11
C LEU A 176 39.62 22.78 -7.78
N GLN A 177 40.45 21.90 -8.35
CA GLN A 177 40.00 20.62 -8.91
C GLN A 177 39.36 19.74 -7.82
N GLU A 178 39.96 19.65 -6.64
CA GLU A 178 39.35 18.90 -5.52
C GLU A 178 37.97 19.47 -5.13
N LEU A 179 37.79 20.79 -5.16
CA LEU A 179 36.49 21.43 -4.91
C LEU A 179 35.48 21.13 -6.02
N GLU A 180 35.91 21.11 -7.27
CA GLU A 180 35.09 20.73 -8.42
C GLU A 180 34.64 19.26 -8.30
N ASP A 181 35.55 18.34 -7.97
CA ASP A 181 35.24 16.93 -7.80
C ASP A 181 34.23 16.70 -6.67
N ILE A 182 34.41 17.41 -5.54
CA ILE A 182 33.44 17.41 -4.43
C ILE A 182 32.07 17.89 -4.91
N TYR A 183 32.04 18.97 -5.69
CA TYR A 183 30.78 19.54 -6.18
C TYR A 183 30.08 18.60 -7.17
N SER A 184 30.82 18.05 -8.13
CA SER A 184 30.32 17.12 -9.13
C SER A 184 29.70 15.87 -8.48
N ASP A 185 30.41 15.28 -7.51
CA ASP A 185 29.92 14.12 -6.76
C ASP A 185 28.63 14.41 -5.97
N LEU A 186 28.52 15.61 -5.39
CA LEU A 186 27.28 16.06 -4.74
C LEU A 186 26.15 16.22 -5.77
N CYS A 187 26.40 16.81 -6.93
CA CYS A 187 25.36 16.95 -7.95
C CYS A 187 24.85 15.58 -8.44
N MET A 188 25.77 14.64 -8.71
CA MET A 188 25.41 13.29 -9.15
C MET A 188 24.64 12.54 -8.05
N SER A 189 25.12 12.56 -6.81
CA SER A 189 24.47 11.88 -5.68
C SER A 189 23.05 12.40 -5.42
N LEU A 190 22.83 13.71 -5.56
CA LEU A 190 21.50 14.30 -5.43
C LEU A 190 20.58 13.89 -6.58
N SER A 191 21.09 13.93 -7.81
CA SER A 191 20.34 13.52 -9.00
C SER A 191 19.89 12.07 -8.89
N ASP A 192 20.81 11.16 -8.53
CA ASP A 192 20.52 9.74 -8.36
C ASP A 192 19.47 9.49 -7.27
N ALA A 193 19.56 10.19 -6.15
CA ALA A 193 18.59 10.09 -5.07
C ALA A 193 17.18 10.53 -5.48
N VAL A 194 17.07 11.66 -6.18
CA VAL A 194 15.78 12.16 -6.69
C VAL A 194 15.21 11.22 -7.74
N LEU A 195 16.05 10.72 -8.65
CA LEU A 195 15.65 9.74 -9.66
C LEU A 195 15.15 8.44 -9.01
N GLN A 196 15.90 7.88 -8.06
CA GLN A 196 15.50 6.68 -7.34
C GLN A 196 14.16 6.84 -6.61
N GLY A 197 13.95 7.99 -5.95
CA GLY A 197 12.68 8.31 -5.30
C GLY A 197 11.51 8.43 -6.29
N SER A 198 11.75 9.05 -7.44
CA SER A 198 10.76 9.16 -8.51
C SER A 198 10.39 7.79 -9.09
N ASP A 199 11.39 6.97 -9.42
CA ASP A 199 11.21 5.67 -10.05
C ASP A 199 10.44 4.70 -9.17
N VAL A 200 10.78 4.63 -7.87
CA VAL A 200 10.07 3.72 -6.96
C VAL A 200 8.59 4.11 -6.82
N ILE A 201 8.28 5.41 -6.71
CA ILE A 201 6.89 5.89 -6.61
C ILE A 201 6.14 5.64 -7.93
N CYS A 202 6.76 5.94 -9.07
CA CYS A 202 6.16 5.75 -10.39
C CYS A 202 5.83 4.28 -10.65
N ASN A 203 6.79 3.38 -10.40
CA ASN A 203 6.62 1.94 -10.60
C ASN A 203 5.47 1.39 -9.74
N LYS A 204 5.45 1.71 -8.44
CA LYS A 204 4.37 1.26 -7.56
C LYS A 204 3.01 1.83 -7.94
N SER A 205 2.96 3.08 -8.42
CA SER A 205 1.71 3.70 -8.93
C SER A 205 1.18 2.98 -10.18
N ASN A 206 2.06 2.63 -11.11
CA ASN A 206 1.70 1.88 -12.31
C ASN A 206 1.17 0.48 -11.97
N ASP A 207 1.82 -0.22 -11.04
CA ASP A 207 1.36 -1.53 -10.58
C ASP A 207 0.02 -1.46 -9.87
N ARG A 208 -0.19 -0.42 -9.05
CA ARG A 208 -1.51 -0.13 -8.44
C ARG A 208 -2.58 0.05 -9.52
N SER A 209 -2.32 0.90 -10.52
CA SER A 209 -3.28 1.16 -11.59
C SER A 209 -3.67 -0.13 -12.34
N LYS A 210 -2.71 -1.00 -12.68
CA LYS A 210 -2.98 -2.29 -13.34
C LYS A 210 -3.88 -3.18 -12.49
N ARG A 211 -3.58 -3.33 -11.19
CA ARG A 211 -4.33 -4.17 -10.25
C ARG A 211 -5.79 -3.69 -10.10
N TYR A 212 -6.01 -2.40 -9.87
CA TYR A 212 -7.37 -1.87 -9.75
C TYR A 212 -8.16 -1.90 -11.06
N ASN A 213 -7.49 -1.77 -12.21
CA ASN A 213 -8.14 -1.98 -13.51
C ASN A 213 -8.60 -3.45 -13.71
N ALA A 214 -7.80 -4.42 -13.25
CA ALA A 214 -8.18 -5.82 -13.25
C ALA A 214 -9.38 -6.08 -12.33
N LEU A 215 -9.36 -5.56 -11.09
CA LEU A 215 -10.49 -5.61 -10.16
C LEU A 215 -11.75 -4.97 -10.75
N GLY A 216 -11.62 -3.80 -11.38
CA GLY A 216 -12.74 -3.13 -12.05
C GLY A 216 -13.34 -3.98 -13.18
N THR A 217 -12.52 -4.76 -13.88
CA THR A 217 -12.98 -5.70 -14.91
C THR A 217 -13.71 -6.88 -14.28
N GLN A 218 -13.22 -7.42 -13.17
CA GLN A 218 -13.90 -8.47 -12.39
C GLN A 218 -15.28 -8.00 -11.91
N CYS A 219 -15.39 -6.79 -11.37
CA CYS A 219 -16.66 -6.22 -10.92
C CYS A 219 -17.70 -6.15 -12.05
N ARG A 220 -17.28 -5.80 -13.28
CA ARG A 220 -18.17 -5.72 -14.45
C ARG A 220 -18.66 -7.09 -14.93
N GLN A 221 -17.98 -8.17 -14.58
CA GLN A 221 -18.33 -9.53 -14.97
C GLN A 221 -19.26 -10.22 -13.97
N LEU A 222 -19.58 -9.57 -12.84
CA LEU A 222 -20.46 -10.12 -11.82
C LEU A 222 -21.88 -10.32 -12.36
N THR A 223 -22.43 -11.52 -12.17
CA THR A 223 -23.80 -11.85 -12.54
C THR A 223 -24.57 -12.42 -11.34
N PRO A 224 -25.64 -11.77 -10.87
CA PRO A 224 -26.40 -12.24 -9.70
C PRO A 224 -26.97 -13.66 -9.85
N GLY A 225 -27.29 -14.06 -11.09
CA GLY A 225 -27.83 -15.39 -11.38
C GLY A 225 -26.89 -16.53 -10.97
N LEU A 226 -25.57 -16.37 -11.13
CA LEU A 226 -24.61 -17.40 -10.74
C LEU A 226 -24.53 -17.58 -9.23
N ASP A 227 -24.58 -16.49 -8.47
CA ASP A 227 -24.61 -16.53 -7.00
C ASP A 227 -25.90 -17.19 -6.48
N LEU A 228 -27.05 -16.89 -7.09
CA LEU A 228 -28.32 -17.53 -6.74
C LEU A 228 -28.33 -19.03 -7.04
N ILE A 229 -27.75 -19.45 -8.18
CA ILE A 229 -27.60 -20.87 -8.52
C ILE A 229 -26.70 -21.58 -7.51
N ALA A 230 -25.57 -20.96 -7.14
CA ALA A 230 -24.66 -21.51 -6.14
C ALA A 230 -25.34 -21.63 -4.76
N PHE A 231 -26.08 -20.60 -4.35
CA PHE A 231 -26.86 -20.60 -3.12
C PHE A 231 -27.92 -21.72 -3.12
N ALA A 232 -28.74 -21.83 -4.16
CA ALA A 232 -29.77 -22.86 -4.26
C ALA A 232 -29.18 -24.29 -4.17
N ARG A 233 -28.03 -24.53 -4.82
CA ARG A 233 -27.30 -25.80 -4.70
C ARG A 233 -26.81 -26.08 -3.29
N SER A 234 -26.39 -25.05 -2.54
CA SER A 234 -25.94 -25.20 -1.15
C SER A 234 -27.05 -25.58 -0.17
N LEU A 235 -28.31 -25.31 -0.52
CA LEU A 235 -29.50 -25.74 0.24
C LEU A 235 -29.92 -27.18 -0.06
N THR A 236 -29.23 -27.85 -0.99
CA THR A 236 -29.52 -29.23 -1.42
C THR A 236 -28.55 -30.18 -0.68
N PRO A 237 -29.02 -31.27 -0.04
CA PRO A 237 -30.19 -32.03 -0.43
C PRO A 237 -31.47 -31.49 0.17
N LEU A 238 -32.47 -31.21 -0.69
CA LEU A 238 -33.85 -31.28 -0.23
C LEU A 238 -34.02 -32.66 0.44
N PRO A 239 -34.76 -32.75 1.55
CA PRO A 239 -35.00 -34.03 2.20
C PRO A 239 -35.41 -35.07 1.14
N THR A 240 -34.74 -36.22 1.12
CA THR A 240 -34.97 -37.30 0.11
C THR A 240 -36.41 -37.75 0.04
N THR A 241 -37.20 -37.44 1.07
CA THR A 241 -38.64 -37.63 1.09
C THR A 241 -39.31 -36.31 1.48
N PRO A 242 -40.27 -35.77 0.69
CA PRO A 242 -40.94 -34.50 1.01
C PRO A 242 -41.59 -34.55 2.38
N HIS A 243 -41.82 -33.42 3.05
CA HIS A 243 -42.56 -33.44 4.31
C HIS A 243 -43.93 -34.13 4.12
N PRO A 244 -44.46 -34.93 5.06
CA PRO A 244 -45.74 -35.64 4.88
C PRO A 244 -46.94 -34.74 4.51
N SER A 245 -46.90 -33.46 4.88
CA SER A 245 -47.91 -32.46 4.47
C SER A 245 -47.79 -32.00 3.01
N GLN A 246 -46.66 -32.28 2.35
CA GLN A 246 -46.36 -31.91 0.96
C GLN A 246 -46.52 -33.09 0.01
N ARG A 247 -46.97 -34.25 0.51
CA ARG A 247 -47.25 -35.44 -0.30
C ARG A 247 -48.74 -35.57 -0.51
N THR A 248 -49.13 -36.05 -1.69
CA THR A 248 -50.48 -36.54 -1.93
C THR A 248 -50.73 -37.73 -1.01
N ARG A 249 -51.84 -37.70 -0.25
CA ARG A 249 -52.26 -38.82 0.57
C ARG A 249 -53.07 -39.78 -0.30
N ASN A 250 -52.72 -41.06 -0.24
CA ASN A 250 -53.51 -42.10 -0.88
C ASN A 250 -54.62 -42.57 0.06
N PHE A 251 -55.78 -42.90 -0.49
CA PHE A 251 -56.81 -43.60 0.25
C PHE A 251 -56.26 -44.91 0.81
N CYS A 252 -56.46 -45.16 2.10
CA CYS A 252 -56.07 -46.40 2.76
C CYS A 252 -57.35 -47.07 3.28
N PRO A 253 -57.73 -48.26 2.76
CA PRO A 253 -58.89 -48.97 3.27
C PRO A 253 -58.63 -49.41 4.74
N PRO A 254 -59.69 -49.66 5.53
CA PRO A 254 -59.56 -50.14 6.90
C PRO A 254 -58.66 -51.38 6.95
N GLN A 255 -57.61 -51.33 7.76
CA GLN A 255 -56.72 -52.46 8.03
C GLN A 255 -57.19 -53.18 9.30
N ALA A 256 -56.90 -54.49 9.41
CA ALA A 256 -57.12 -55.22 10.64
C ALA A 256 -56.27 -54.62 11.78
N PRO A 257 -56.68 -54.74 13.06
CA PRO A 257 -55.88 -54.29 14.20
C PRO A 257 -54.43 -54.79 14.12
N ALA A 258 -53.46 -53.96 14.50
CA ALA A 258 -52.03 -54.24 14.33
C ALA A 258 -51.57 -55.54 15.03
N ASP A 259 -52.29 -55.94 16.08
CA ASP A 259 -52.16 -57.16 16.86
C ASP A 259 -52.55 -58.45 16.09
N THR A 260 -53.05 -58.32 14.85
CA THR A 260 -53.34 -59.41 13.92
C THR A 260 -52.38 -59.49 12.72
N GLU A 261 -51.36 -58.63 12.64
CA GLU A 261 -50.34 -58.71 11.58
C GLU A 261 -49.54 -60.03 11.66
N GLY A 262 -49.77 -60.94 10.70
CA GLY A 262 -49.10 -62.24 10.62
C GLY A 262 -49.90 -63.44 11.14
N LEU A 263 -51.06 -63.20 11.76
CA LEU A 263 -52.03 -64.26 12.07
C LEU A 263 -52.92 -64.50 10.83
N ILE A 264 -53.07 -65.78 10.45
CA ILE A 264 -54.07 -66.16 9.44
C ILE A 264 -55.44 -65.90 10.06
N LEU A 265 -56.06 -64.78 9.69
CA LEU A 265 -57.43 -64.46 10.06
C LEU A 265 -58.35 -65.56 9.51
N GLU A 266 -59.32 -65.98 10.32
CA GLU A 266 -60.37 -66.91 9.89
C GLU A 266 -60.99 -66.43 8.55
N PRO A 267 -61.22 -67.33 7.57
CA PRO A 267 -61.70 -66.96 6.24
C PRO A 267 -62.96 -66.07 6.28
N GLY A 268 -63.89 -66.33 7.21
CA GLY A 268 -65.11 -65.55 7.36
C GLY A 268 -64.91 -64.11 7.87
N VAL A 269 -63.86 -63.84 8.64
CA VAL A 269 -63.53 -62.47 9.11
C VAL A 269 -62.88 -61.68 7.97
N THR A 270 -62.00 -62.33 7.21
CA THR A 270 -61.34 -61.74 6.03
C THR A 270 -62.36 -61.38 4.95
N GLU A 271 -63.34 -62.25 4.74
CA GLU A 271 -64.44 -62.04 3.79
C GLU A 271 -65.39 -60.92 4.26
N ALA A 272 -65.70 -60.82 5.56
CA ALA A 272 -66.50 -59.72 6.11
C ALA A 272 -65.80 -58.35 6.00
N ILE A 273 -64.50 -58.28 6.25
CA ILE A 273 -63.71 -57.05 6.06
C ILE A 273 -63.70 -56.66 4.57
N ALA A 274 -63.53 -57.62 3.66
CA ALA A 274 -63.57 -57.37 2.22
C ALA A 274 -64.96 -56.91 1.74
N GLN A 275 -66.04 -57.42 2.33
CA GLN A 275 -67.42 -57.01 2.02
C GLN A 275 -67.76 -55.60 2.53
N LEU A 276 -67.13 -55.17 3.63
CA LEU A 276 -67.30 -53.83 4.22
C LEU A 276 -66.29 -52.80 3.69
N ALA A 277 -65.29 -53.23 2.92
CA ALA A 277 -64.25 -52.36 2.39
C ALA A 277 -64.82 -51.39 1.35
N LEU A 278 -64.76 -50.10 1.66
CA LEU A 278 -65.19 -49.03 0.77
C LEU A 278 -64.09 -48.66 -0.22
N LYS A 279 -64.49 -48.15 -1.39
CA LYS A 279 -63.59 -47.59 -2.41
C LYS A 279 -63.32 -46.10 -2.14
N ASN A 280 -62.35 -45.53 -2.84
CA ASN A 280 -62.04 -44.10 -2.81
C ASN A 280 -63.10 -43.26 -3.55
N GLU A 281 -64.36 -43.38 -3.12
CA GLU A 281 -65.53 -42.78 -3.75
C GLU A 281 -66.51 -42.33 -2.65
N LEU A 282 -67.30 -41.28 -2.93
CA LEU A 282 -68.33 -40.81 -2.00
C LEU A 282 -69.56 -41.71 -2.07
N ILE A 283 -70.09 -42.09 -0.91
CA ILE A 283 -71.30 -42.91 -0.81
C ILE A 283 -72.49 -42.00 -0.57
N VAL A 284 -73.46 -42.04 -1.48
CA VAL A 284 -74.66 -41.21 -1.44
C VAL A 284 -75.88 -42.12 -1.34
N ASP A 285 -76.17 -42.62 -0.13
CA ASP A 285 -77.35 -43.44 0.17
C ASP A 285 -78.29 -42.71 1.15
N ARG A 286 -79.53 -43.15 1.30
CA ARG A 286 -80.59 -42.52 2.11
C ARG A 286 -80.18 -42.27 3.57
N LEU A 287 -79.26 -43.06 4.11
CA LEU A 287 -78.71 -42.92 5.47
C LEU A 287 -77.54 -41.91 5.57
N ALA A 288 -76.82 -41.62 4.48
CA ALA A 288 -75.61 -40.76 4.46
C ALA A 288 -75.76 -39.48 3.62
N SER A 289 -76.78 -39.38 2.76
CA SER A 289 -76.93 -38.34 1.74
C SER A 289 -77.15 -36.93 2.31
N LEU A 290 -77.68 -36.78 3.53
CA LEU A 290 -77.87 -35.47 4.16
C LEU A 290 -76.54 -34.88 4.62
N ASP A 291 -75.65 -35.71 5.18
CA ASP A 291 -74.35 -35.28 5.71
C ASP A 291 -73.35 -34.98 4.59
N VAL A 292 -73.42 -35.71 3.46
CA VAL A 292 -72.57 -35.43 2.28
C VAL A 292 -72.86 -34.03 1.71
N ARG A 293 -74.13 -33.63 1.67
CA ARG A 293 -74.51 -32.31 1.14
C ARG A 293 -74.08 -31.18 2.08
N ALA A 294 -74.31 -31.34 3.38
CA ALA A 294 -73.86 -30.38 4.39
C ALA A 294 -72.32 -30.22 4.39
N GLY A 295 -71.58 -31.34 4.30
CA GLY A 295 -70.12 -31.33 4.18
C GLY A 295 -69.62 -30.61 2.92
N TYR A 296 -70.27 -30.84 1.77
CA TYR A 296 -69.97 -30.10 0.54
C TYR A 296 -70.18 -28.60 0.70
N ASP A 297 -71.30 -28.18 1.30
CA ASP A 297 -71.60 -26.77 1.49
C ASP A 297 -70.61 -26.09 2.47
N THR A 298 -70.15 -26.81 3.51
CA THR A 298 -69.07 -26.34 4.40
C THR A 298 -67.74 -26.20 3.67
N ILE A 299 -67.28 -27.22 2.95
CA ILE A 299 -66.01 -27.19 2.19
C ILE A 299 -66.07 -26.08 1.13
N ARG A 300 -67.23 -25.87 0.51
CA ARG A 300 -67.43 -24.78 -0.45
C ARG A 300 -67.29 -23.41 0.21
N ALA A 301 -67.83 -23.22 1.41
CA ALA A 301 -67.66 -21.98 2.17
C ALA A 301 -66.19 -21.75 2.56
N GLU A 302 -65.49 -22.79 3.04
CA GLU A 302 -64.05 -22.74 3.34
C GLU A 302 -63.21 -22.41 2.10
N LEU A 303 -63.57 -22.97 0.95
CA LEU A 303 -62.91 -22.68 -0.32
C LEU A 303 -63.08 -21.20 -0.72
N MET A 304 -64.29 -20.65 -0.59
CA MET A 304 -64.53 -19.23 -0.88
C MET A 304 -63.77 -18.30 0.07
N ASP A 305 -63.64 -18.67 1.35
CA ASP A 305 -62.83 -17.93 2.31
C ASP A 305 -61.33 -17.97 1.97
N LEU A 306 -60.80 -19.16 1.63
CA LEU A 306 -59.42 -19.33 1.19
C LEU A 306 -59.12 -18.55 -0.10
N GLU A 307 -60.03 -18.54 -1.08
CA GLU A 307 -59.88 -17.74 -2.29
C GLU A 307 -59.81 -16.24 -1.99
N SER A 308 -60.64 -15.76 -1.05
CA SER A 308 -60.61 -14.38 -0.57
C SER A 308 -59.28 -14.04 0.09
N GLN A 309 -58.78 -14.91 0.98
CA GLN A 309 -57.48 -14.74 1.63
C GLN A 309 -56.32 -14.75 0.62
N MET A 310 -56.34 -15.67 -0.36
CA MET A 310 -55.35 -15.73 -1.43
C MET A 310 -55.32 -14.43 -2.24
N LYS A 311 -56.50 -13.90 -2.59
CA LYS A 311 -56.61 -12.63 -3.30
C LYS A 311 -56.05 -11.47 -2.48
N GLN A 312 -56.37 -11.39 -1.20
CA GLN A 312 -55.85 -10.35 -0.31
C GLN A 312 -54.31 -10.39 -0.22
N ILE A 313 -53.72 -11.59 -0.15
CA ILE A 313 -52.27 -11.77 -0.15
C ILE A 313 -51.67 -11.33 -1.50
N GLN A 314 -52.28 -11.70 -2.63
CA GLN A 314 -51.83 -11.29 -3.97
C GLN A 314 -51.88 -9.76 -4.14
N ASP A 315 -52.98 -9.12 -3.74
CA ASP A 315 -53.15 -7.66 -3.79
C ASP A 315 -52.12 -6.95 -2.90
N SER A 316 -51.82 -7.51 -1.72
CA SER A 316 -50.78 -7.00 -0.82
C SER A 316 -49.39 -7.09 -1.47
N VAL A 317 -49.05 -8.23 -2.07
CA VAL A 317 -47.78 -8.42 -2.80
C VAL A 317 -47.66 -7.44 -3.96
N GLU A 318 -48.71 -7.23 -4.73
CA GLU A 318 -48.70 -6.28 -5.83
C GLU A 318 -48.57 -4.82 -5.36
N THR A 319 -49.17 -4.50 -4.22
CA THR A 319 -48.99 -3.19 -3.56
C THR A 319 -47.53 -3.00 -3.14
N PHE A 320 -46.91 -4.01 -2.53
CA PHE A 320 -45.49 -3.96 -2.18
C PHE A 320 -44.59 -3.80 -3.41
N LYS A 321 -44.86 -4.50 -4.51
CA LYS A 321 -44.12 -4.33 -5.78
C LYS A 321 -44.22 -2.90 -6.31
N ARG A 322 -45.43 -2.32 -6.30
CA ARG A 322 -45.67 -0.93 -6.73
C ARG A 322 -44.94 0.08 -5.83
N LEU A 323 -44.91 -0.16 -4.51
CA LEU A 323 -44.15 0.67 -3.58
C LEU A 323 -42.65 0.56 -3.85
N GLN A 324 -42.12 -0.65 -4.04
CA GLN A 324 -40.70 -0.88 -4.31
C GLN A 324 -40.24 -0.19 -5.60
N GLN A 325 -41.06 -0.18 -6.66
CA GLN A 325 -40.79 0.55 -7.90
C GLN A 325 -40.73 2.07 -7.75
N ARG A 326 -41.25 2.65 -6.66
CA ARG A 326 -41.16 4.10 -6.39
C ARG A 326 -39.87 4.49 -5.65
N PHE A 327 -39.17 3.51 -5.06
CA PHE A 327 -37.96 3.73 -4.26
C PHE A 327 -36.66 3.32 -4.98
N ILE A 328 -36.75 2.77 -6.19
CA ILE A 328 -35.63 2.46 -7.10
C ILE A 328 -35.60 3.54 -8.18
#